data_AF-A0A4X1U9M6-F1
#
_entry.id   AF-A0A4X1U9M6-F1
#
_cell.length_a   1.000
_cell.length_b   1.000
_cell.length_c   1.000
_cell.angle_alpha   90.00
_cell.angle_beta   90.00
_cell.angle_gamma   90.00
#
_symmetry.space_group_name_H-M   'P 1'
#
loop_
_entity.id
_entity.type
_entity.pdbx_description
1 polymer ?
#
loop_
_entity_poly.entity_id
_entity_poly.type
_entity_poly.pdbx_seq_one_letter_code
_entity_poly.pdbx_strand_id
1 'polypeptide(L)'
;MTSYSYRQSSATSSFGGLGGGSVRFSAGGAFRAPSIHGGSGGRGVSVSSARFVSSSSSGGYGGGYGGGYSGGYAGALAGSDGLLAGNEKLTMQNLNDRLASYLEKVRALEQANGDLEVKIRDWYQKQGPGPARDYSHYFKTIEDLRDKILGATIENSKIVLQIDNARLAADDFRTKFETEQALRLSVEADINGLRRVLDELTLARTDLELQIEGLKEELAYLKKNHEEEMKEFSNQLAGQVNVEMDAAPGVDLTRVLAEMREQYEAIAEKNRRDAEAWFFSKTEELNKEVASNTEMIQTSKTEITDLRRTVQGLEIELQSQLSMKAGLESSLAETECRYATQLQQIQGLIGGLETQLSELRSEMECQNQEYKMLLDIKTRLEQEIATYRSLLEGQDARQGSWMAGIGTREASLGGGGGKVRINVEESVDGKVVSSRKREI
;
A
#
# COMPACT_ATOMS: atom_id res chain seq x y z
N MET A 1 21.33 -33.85 -5.78
CA MET A 1 21.81 -32.63 -5.09
C MET A 1 22.20 -31.62 -6.15
N THR A 2 21.34 -30.65 -6.45
CA THR A 2 21.74 -29.51 -7.28
C THR A 2 20.90 -28.31 -6.89
N SER A 3 21.57 -27.34 -6.27
CA SER A 3 21.02 -26.07 -5.79
C SER A 3 20.85 -25.08 -6.94
N TYR A 4 19.70 -24.43 -7.04
CA TYR A 4 19.51 -23.27 -7.92
C TYR A 4 19.86 -21.97 -7.16
N SER A 5 20.84 -21.23 -7.66
CA SER A 5 21.13 -19.85 -7.25
C SER A 5 20.68 -18.89 -8.36
N TYR A 6 19.84 -17.91 -8.01
CA TYR A 6 19.38 -16.86 -8.92
C TYR A 6 20.44 -15.74 -8.98
N ARG A 7 21.06 -15.53 -10.15
CA ARG A 7 21.88 -14.34 -10.44
C ARG A 7 21.03 -13.32 -11.18
N GLN A 8 20.95 -12.13 -10.60
CA GLN A 8 20.35 -10.94 -11.19
C GLN A 8 21.37 -10.30 -12.14
N SER A 9 21.01 -10.17 -13.41
CA SER A 9 21.80 -9.44 -14.42
C SER A 9 21.07 -8.16 -14.77
N SER A 10 21.59 -7.02 -14.33
CA SER A 10 21.17 -5.70 -14.79
C SER A 10 21.90 -5.35 -16.09
N ALA A 11 21.14 -5.26 -17.19
CA ALA A 11 21.63 -4.74 -18.46
C ALA A 11 21.39 -3.23 -18.53
N THR A 12 22.47 -2.45 -18.57
CA THR A 12 22.47 -1.04 -18.93
C THR A 12 22.64 -0.93 -20.45
N SER A 13 21.64 -0.40 -21.16
CA SER A 13 21.78 -0.01 -22.56
C SER A 13 21.84 1.52 -22.68
N SER A 14 23.01 1.98 -23.09
CA SER A 14 23.29 3.33 -23.59
C SER A 14 22.60 3.54 -24.94
N PHE A 15 21.94 4.69 -25.12
CA PHE A 15 21.67 5.24 -26.44
C PHE A 15 21.80 6.77 -26.38
N GLY A 16 22.67 7.32 -27.22
CA GLY A 16 22.89 8.76 -27.38
C GLY A 16 22.05 9.35 -28.52
N GLY A 17 21.72 10.63 -28.40
CA GLY A 17 21.07 11.41 -29.46
C GLY A 17 20.93 12.88 -29.07
N LEU A 18 21.53 13.76 -29.87
CA LEU A 18 21.81 15.19 -29.70
C LEU A 18 20.58 16.12 -29.70
N GLY A 19 20.67 17.27 -28.99
CA GLY A 19 19.80 18.44 -29.20
C GLY A 19 19.95 19.49 -28.09
N GLY A 20 20.46 20.68 -28.43
CA GLY A 20 21.01 21.67 -27.49
C GLY A 20 20.03 22.54 -26.71
N GLY A 21 20.59 23.29 -25.74
CA GLY A 21 19.89 24.33 -24.98
C GLY A 21 20.56 24.66 -23.66
N SER A 22 21.63 25.46 -23.70
CA SER A 22 22.30 26.01 -22.53
C SER A 22 21.41 27.01 -21.78
N VAL A 23 21.09 26.74 -20.51
CA VAL A 23 20.80 27.80 -19.53
C VAL A 23 21.45 27.43 -18.20
N ARG A 24 22.39 28.28 -17.78
CA ARG A 24 23.03 28.23 -16.46
C ARG A 24 22.14 28.98 -15.47
N PHE A 25 21.77 28.34 -14.37
CA PHE A 25 21.50 29.04 -13.11
C PHE A 25 22.16 28.27 -11.96
N SER A 26 22.83 29.03 -11.10
CA SER A 26 23.62 28.59 -9.97
C SER A 26 22.76 28.52 -8.70
N ALA A 27 23.12 27.54 -7.85
CA ALA A 27 23.02 27.49 -6.39
C ALA A 27 21.70 27.86 -5.67
N GLY A 28 21.15 26.86 -4.98
CA GLY A 28 20.43 27.05 -3.71
C GLY A 28 19.01 26.46 -3.66
N GLY A 29 18.82 25.42 -2.84
CA GLY A 29 17.50 25.01 -2.36
C GLY A 29 17.01 23.66 -2.88
N ALA A 30 17.32 22.59 -2.13
CA ALA A 30 16.62 21.32 -2.28
C ALA A 30 15.18 21.47 -1.73
N PHE A 31 14.18 21.48 -2.61
CA PHE A 31 12.78 21.31 -2.21
C PHE A 31 12.37 19.86 -2.46
N ARG A 32 12.34 19.07 -1.39
CA ARG A 32 11.75 17.74 -1.39
C ARG A 32 10.23 17.91 -1.33
N ALA A 33 9.50 17.31 -2.28
CA ALA A 33 8.04 17.25 -2.23
C ALA A 33 7.57 16.46 -1.00
N PRO A 34 6.53 16.90 -0.26
CA PRO A 34 5.98 16.11 0.83
C PRO A 34 5.24 14.90 0.26
N SER A 35 5.63 13.71 0.72
CA SER A 35 4.98 12.44 0.38
C SER A 35 3.66 12.31 1.13
N ILE A 36 2.55 12.25 0.40
CA ILE A 36 1.25 11.78 0.90
C ILE A 36 1.31 10.25 0.99
N HIS A 37 1.17 9.71 2.20
CA HIS A 37 0.83 8.30 2.40
C HIS A 37 -0.67 8.23 2.71
N GLY A 38 -1.46 7.83 1.71
CA GLY A 38 -2.88 7.53 1.87
C GLY A 38 -3.05 6.05 2.20
N GLY A 39 -3.43 5.74 3.43
CA GLY A 39 -3.86 4.41 3.85
C GLY A 39 -5.30 4.15 3.41
N SER A 40 -5.55 2.96 2.86
CA SER A 40 -6.90 2.44 2.66
C SER A 40 -7.57 2.26 4.02
N GLY A 41 -8.70 2.93 4.23
CA GLY A 41 -9.45 2.92 5.48
C GLY A 41 -9.93 4.32 5.82
N GLY A 42 -11.13 4.67 5.37
CA GLY A 42 -11.70 6.01 5.52
C GLY A 42 -11.70 6.50 6.96
N ARG A 43 -10.83 7.46 7.28
CA ARG A 43 -10.91 8.45 8.38
C ARG A 43 -9.76 9.47 8.22
N GLY A 44 -10.11 10.72 7.91
CA GLY A 44 -9.38 11.96 8.22
C GLY A 44 -7.96 12.18 7.64
N VAL A 45 -7.82 13.15 6.73
CA VAL A 45 -6.51 13.74 6.36
C VAL A 45 -6.15 14.81 7.39
N SER A 46 -5.04 14.64 8.13
CA SER A 46 -4.45 15.70 8.97
C SER A 46 -3.18 16.26 8.32
N VAL A 47 -3.21 17.54 7.97
CA VAL A 47 -2.04 18.33 7.57
C VAL A 47 -1.40 18.93 8.83
N SER A 48 -0.16 18.54 9.13
CA SER A 48 0.66 19.22 10.13
C SER A 48 1.27 20.48 9.52
N SER A 49 0.89 21.65 10.02
CA SER A 49 1.54 22.92 9.67
C SER A 49 2.80 23.09 10.52
N ALA A 50 3.96 22.91 9.89
CA ALA A 50 5.24 23.29 10.50
C ALA A 50 5.33 24.82 10.56
N ARG A 51 5.28 25.37 11.78
CA ARG A 51 5.56 26.79 12.02
C ARG A 51 7.06 27.00 11.91
N PHE A 52 7.47 27.69 10.85
CA PHE A 52 8.82 28.24 10.76
C PHE A 52 8.93 29.43 11.73
N VAL A 53 9.68 29.23 12.81
CA VAL A 53 10.26 30.33 13.60
C VAL A 53 11.42 30.88 12.77
N SER A 54 11.19 32.02 12.14
CA SER A 54 12.28 32.85 11.63
C SER A 54 12.92 33.58 12.81
N SER A 55 14.17 33.24 13.08
CA SER A 55 15.10 33.99 13.91
C SER A 55 15.17 35.46 13.48
N SER A 56 14.66 36.36 14.32
CA SER A 56 15.06 37.76 14.32
C SER A 56 15.81 38.03 15.62
N SER A 57 16.97 38.68 15.46
CA SER A 57 17.97 38.94 16.48
C SER A 57 17.39 39.50 17.78
N SER A 58 17.67 38.81 18.86
CA SER A 58 17.64 39.32 20.23
C SER A 58 18.68 40.42 20.40
N GLY A 59 18.25 41.68 20.42
CA GLY A 59 18.98 42.82 20.97
C GLY A 59 18.26 43.27 22.22
N GLY A 60 18.80 42.92 23.39
CA GLY A 60 18.21 43.27 24.68
C GLY A 60 18.42 44.72 25.04
N TYR A 61 17.46 45.29 25.78
CA TYR A 61 17.70 46.30 26.82
C TYR A 61 16.54 46.22 27.81
N GLY A 62 16.81 45.60 28.96
CA GLY A 62 16.04 45.80 30.18
C GLY A 62 16.70 46.92 30.99
N GLY A 63 15.90 47.84 31.51
CA GLY A 63 16.34 48.90 32.41
C GLY A 63 15.15 49.38 33.25
N GLY A 64 15.20 49.09 34.55
CA GLY A 64 14.18 49.49 35.52
C GLY A 64 14.47 50.83 36.20
N TYR A 65 13.85 50.99 37.38
CA TYR A 65 13.88 52.11 38.35
C TYR A 65 12.94 53.29 38.01
N GLY A 66 12.04 53.79 38.87
CA GLY A 66 11.89 53.69 40.32
C GLY A 66 12.39 54.96 41.03
N GLY A 67 11.49 55.77 41.61
CA GLY A 67 11.76 56.94 42.47
C GLY A 67 10.79 58.10 42.17
N GLY A 68 9.88 58.50 43.07
CA GLY A 68 10.12 59.46 44.17
C GLY A 68 9.93 60.91 43.64
N TYR A 69 9.32 61.92 44.26
CA TYR A 69 9.21 62.29 45.67
C TYR A 69 8.13 63.39 45.84
N SER A 70 7.64 63.47 47.07
CA SER A 70 6.81 64.47 47.74
C SER A 70 7.27 65.93 47.70
N GLY A 71 6.32 66.85 47.91
CA GLY A 71 6.48 67.94 48.89
C GLY A 71 6.15 69.36 48.41
N GLY A 72 5.26 70.06 49.13
CA GLY A 72 5.06 71.50 48.96
C GLY A 72 3.85 72.09 49.69
N TYR A 73 3.87 72.09 51.02
CA TYR A 73 2.95 72.87 51.86
C TYR A 73 3.61 74.22 52.18
N ALA A 74 2.88 75.32 52.04
CA ALA A 74 3.28 76.63 52.56
C ALA A 74 2.04 77.35 53.11
N GLY A 75 2.06 77.61 54.42
CA GLY A 75 1.13 78.51 55.10
C GLY A 75 1.79 79.86 55.40
N ALA A 76 0.96 80.88 55.59
CA ALA A 76 1.29 82.15 56.28
C ALA A 76 -0.04 82.73 56.83
N LEU A 77 -0.26 82.79 58.16
CA LEU A 77 0.03 83.88 59.11
C LEU A 77 -0.87 85.12 58.89
N ALA A 78 -1.42 85.87 59.86
CA ALA A 78 -1.58 85.81 61.32
C ALA A 78 -2.35 87.11 61.75
N GLY A 79 -3.16 87.05 62.83
CA GLY A 79 -3.59 88.18 63.69
C GLY A 79 -4.58 89.22 63.11
N SER A 80 -5.46 89.90 63.84
CA SER A 80 -5.84 89.92 65.26
C SER A 80 -7.09 90.81 65.41
N ASP A 81 -8.03 90.35 66.25
CA ASP A 81 -8.96 91.07 67.14
C ASP A 81 -9.76 92.31 66.65
N GLY A 82 -11.10 92.17 66.64
CA GLY A 82 -12.05 93.20 66.23
C GLY A 82 -13.53 92.79 66.36
N LEU A 83 -13.99 92.63 67.60
CA LEU A 83 -15.34 92.99 68.10
C LEU A 83 -16.58 92.50 67.30
N LEU A 84 -16.97 91.25 67.53
CA LEU A 84 -18.31 90.76 67.95
C LEU A 84 -19.61 91.41 67.39
N ALA A 85 -19.62 91.93 66.16
CA ALA A 85 -20.84 92.28 65.40
C ALA A 85 -20.80 91.87 63.91
N GLY A 86 -19.67 91.30 63.45
CA GLY A 86 -19.44 90.92 62.04
C GLY A 86 -19.58 89.42 61.74
N ASN A 87 -19.95 88.60 62.72
CA ASN A 87 -19.90 87.14 62.59
C ASN A 87 -20.90 86.59 61.56
N GLU A 88 -22.08 87.20 61.41
CA GLU A 88 -23.10 86.74 60.46
C GLU A 88 -22.83 87.21 59.02
N LYS A 89 -22.24 88.41 58.84
CA LYS A 89 -21.90 88.92 57.51
C LYS A 89 -20.64 88.26 56.95
N LEU A 90 -19.64 87.97 57.78
CA LEU A 90 -18.45 87.20 57.38
C LEU A 90 -18.77 85.73 57.12
N THR A 91 -19.68 85.11 57.89
CA THR A 91 -20.13 83.74 57.58
C THR A 91 -20.95 83.72 56.29
N MET A 92 -21.81 84.71 56.04
CA MET A 92 -22.53 84.84 54.76
C MET A 92 -21.60 85.12 53.58
N GLN A 93 -20.54 85.92 53.76
CA GLN A 93 -19.50 86.11 52.75
C GLN A 93 -18.72 84.82 52.50
N ASN A 94 -18.32 84.09 53.55
CA ASN A 94 -17.62 82.81 53.41
C ASN A 94 -18.49 81.75 52.71
N LEU A 95 -19.79 81.70 53.01
CA LEU A 95 -20.74 80.84 52.30
C LEU A 95 -20.89 81.26 50.84
N ASN A 96 -20.99 82.55 50.55
CA ASN A 96 -21.08 83.05 49.17
C ASN A 96 -19.78 82.81 48.38
N ASP A 97 -18.61 82.99 49.00
CA ASP A 97 -17.31 82.69 48.38
C ASP A 97 -17.17 81.19 48.13
N ARG A 98 -17.66 80.37 49.06
CA ARG A 98 -17.70 78.91 48.89
C ARG A 98 -18.69 78.51 47.79
N LEU A 99 -19.86 79.15 47.70
CA LEU A 99 -20.83 78.93 46.64
C LEU A 99 -20.31 79.39 45.28
N ALA A 100 -19.62 80.53 45.22
CA ALA A 100 -18.91 80.99 44.02
C ALA A 100 -17.84 79.98 43.61
N SER A 101 -17.05 79.46 44.55
CA SER A 101 -16.07 78.40 44.28
C SER A 101 -16.72 77.09 43.83
N TYR A 102 -17.92 76.76 44.31
CA TYR A 102 -18.69 75.60 43.83
C TYR A 102 -19.23 75.84 42.42
N LEU A 103 -19.75 77.04 42.11
CA LEU A 103 -20.20 77.38 40.77
C LEU A 103 -19.04 77.41 39.76
N GLU A 104 -17.87 77.91 40.16
CA GLU A 104 -16.64 77.86 39.36
C GLU A 104 -16.22 76.41 39.08
N LYS A 105 -16.27 75.54 40.11
CA LYS A 105 -15.99 74.11 39.96
C LYS A 105 -17.02 73.40 39.08
N VAL A 106 -18.30 73.73 39.19
CA VAL A 106 -19.35 73.17 38.34
C VAL A 106 -19.12 73.58 36.89
N ARG A 107 -18.83 74.86 36.62
CA ARG A 107 -18.48 75.31 35.25
C ARG A 107 -17.23 74.63 34.71
N ALA A 108 -16.19 74.47 35.54
CA ALA A 108 -14.97 73.77 35.14
C ALA A 108 -15.23 72.28 34.85
N LEU A 109 -16.10 71.63 35.63
CA LEU A 109 -16.50 70.24 35.40
C LEU A 109 -17.40 70.09 34.18
N GLU A 110 -18.31 71.03 33.92
CA GLU A 110 -19.14 71.07 32.71
C GLU A 110 -18.27 71.24 31.46
N GLN A 111 -17.28 72.13 31.51
CA GLN A 111 -16.31 72.31 30.42
C GLN A 111 -15.46 71.05 30.22
N ALA A 112 -14.95 70.44 31.30
CA ALA A 112 -14.19 69.20 31.22
C ALA A 112 -15.03 68.02 30.70
N ASN A 113 -16.31 67.93 31.07
CA ASN A 113 -17.23 66.95 30.52
C ASN A 113 -17.49 67.19 29.03
N GLY A 114 -17.69 68.44 28.61
CA GLY A 114 -17.83 68.77 27.19
C GLY A 114 -16.60 68.36 26.37
N ASP A 115 -15.39 68.62 26.89
CA ASP A 115 -14.14 68.21 26.25
C ASP A 115 -13.99 66.68 26.20
N LEU A 116 -14.42 65.96 27.25
CA LEU A 116 -14.42 64.50 27.28
C LEU A 116 -15.43 63.90 26.30
N GLU A 117 -16.63 64.48 26.16
CA GLU A 117 -17.63 64.04 25.19
C GLU A 117 -17.14 64.23 23.75
N VAL A 118 -16.44 65.32 23.46
CA VAL A 118 -15.82 65.54 22.14
C VAL A 118 -14.72 64.51 21.90
N LYS A 119 -13.85 64.25 22.88
CA LYS A 119 -12.80 63.21 22.78
C LYS A 119 -13.37 61.81 22.59
N ILE A 120 -14.48 61.48 23.26
CA ILE A 120 -15.17 60.20 23.09
C ILE A 120 -15.74 60.09 21.68
N ARG A 121 -16.40 61.14 21.17
CA ARG A 121 -16.91 61.18 19.79
C ARG A 121 -15.79 61.02 18.76
N ASP A 122 -14.71 61.77 18.91
CA ASP A 122 -13.53 61.66 18.04
C ASP A 122 -12.88 60.27 18.10
N TRP A 123 -12.85 59.66 19.29
CA TRP A 123 -12.33 58.31 19.48
C TRP A 123 -13.20 57.28 18.76
N TYR A 124 -14.54 57.36 18.91
CA TYR A 124 -15.46 56.48 18.19
C TYR A 124 -15.39 56.66 16.67
N GLN A 125 -15.16 57.88 16.18
CA GLN A 125 -15.03 58.12 14.74
C GLN A 125 -13.70 57.59 14.18
N LYS A 126 -12.62 57.64 14.97
CA LYS A 126 -11.30 57.10 14.59
C LYS A 126 -11.17 55.59 14.80
N GLN A 127 -11.91 55.02 15.75
CA GLN A 127 -11.92 53.60 16.10
C GLN A 127 -13.15 52.86 15.60
N GLY A 128 -14.00 53.53 14.81
CA GLY A 128 -15.06 52.86 14.09
C GLY A 128 -14.47 51.72 13.23
N PRO A 129 -15.15 50.57 13.09
CA PRO A 129 -14.68 49.50 12.22
C PRO A 129 -14.42 50.11 10.84
N GLY A 130 -13.16 50.04 10.37
CA GLY A 130 -12.84 50.48 9.02
C GLY A 130 -13.71 49.74 8.00
N PRO A 131 -13.89 50.28 6.78
CA PRO A 131 -14.66 49.61 5.74
C PRO A 131 -14.15 48.16 5.60
N ALA A 132 -15.08 47.21 5.58
CA ALA A 132 -14.77 45.78 5.51
C ALA A 132 -13.73 45.56 4.41
N ARG A 133 -12.61 44.89 4.75
CA ARG A 133 -11.54 44.66 3.80
C ARG A 133 -12.10 43.85 2.63
N ASP A 134 -12.03 44.38 1.41
CA ASP A 134 -12.55 43.67 0.24
C ASP A 134 -11.71 42.43 -0.06
N TYR A 135 -12.25 41.24 0.22
CA TYR A 135 -11.61 39.94 -0.06
C TYR A 135 -11.99 39.36 -1.44
N SER A 136 -12.72 40.13 -2.25
CA SER A 136 -13.28 39.68 -3.54
C SER A 136 -12.23 39.10 -4.50
N HIS A 137 -11.04 39.70 -4.58
CA HIS A 137 -9.97 39.18 -5.46
C HIS A 137 -9.42 37.82 -5.00
N TYR A 138 -9.40 37.55 -3.70
CA TYR A 138 -8.97 36.24 -3.19
C TYR A 138 -9.96 35.16 -3.59
N PHE A 139 -11.27 35.42 -3.55
CA PHE A 139 -12.27 34.45 -4.00
C PHE A 139 -12.08 34.06 -5.46
N LYS A 140 -11.80 35.03 -6.34
CA LYS A 140 -11.50 34.75 -7.75
C LYS A 140 -10.24 33.89 -7.91
N THR A 141 -9.17 34.20 -7.17
CA THR A 141 -7.96 33.36 -7.22
C THR A 141 -8.18 31.95 -6.66
N ILE A 142 -9.03 31.80 -5.64
CA ILE A 142 -9.38 30.50 -5.06
C ILE A 142 -10.19 29.68 -6.05
N GLU A 143 -11.12 30.31 -6.76
CA GLU A 143 -11.92 29.67 -7.81
C GLU A 143 -11.04 29.21 -8.98
N ASP A 144 -10.17 30.08 -9.50
CA ASP A 144 -9.20 29.73 -10.55
C ASP A 144 -8.28 28.55 -10.13
N LEU A 145 -7.87 28.51 -8.86
CA LEU A 145 -7.05 27.41 -8.32
C LEU A 145 -7.86 26.12 -8.19
N ARG A 146 -9.12 26.19 -7.77
CA ARG A 146 -10.02 25.02 -7.71
C ARG A 146 -10.24 24.43 -9.09
N ASP A 147 -10.48 25.27 -10.10
CA ASP A 147 -10.66 24.83 -11.48
C ASP A 147 -9.41 24.16 -12.04
N LYS A 148 -8.22 24.71 -11.75
CA LYS A 148 -6.94 24.08 -12.11
C LYS A 148 -6.74 22.73 -11.43
N ILE A 149 -7.10 22.60 -10.15
CA ILE A 149 -7.01 21.32 -9.41
C ILE A 149 -7.97 20.30 -10.01
N LEU A 150 -9.21 20.70 -10.31
CA LEU A 150 -10.19 19.82 -10.94
C LEU A 150 -9.74 19.38 -12.34
N GLY A 151 -9.26 20.31 -13.17
CA GLY A 151 -8.69 20.02 -14.48
C GLY A 151 -7.50 19.05 -14.39
N ALA A 152 -6.56 19.28 -13.47
CA ALA A 152 -5.43 18.39 -13.23
C ALA A 152 -5.87 17.00 -12.73
N THR A 153 -6.92 16.92 -11.91
CA THR A 153 -7.46 15.65 -11.40
C THR A 153 -8.10 14.83 -12.53
N ILE A 154 -8.85 15.49 -13.42
CA ILE A 154 -9.45 14.84 -14.59
C ILE A 154 -8.35 14.36 -15.55
N GLU A 155 -7.35 15.20 -15.84
CA GLU A 155 -6.25 14.81 -16.73
C GLU A 155 -5.40 13.68 -16.11
N ASN A 156 -5.16 13.70 -14.79
CA ASN A 156 -4.51 12.60 -14.10
C ASN A 156 -5.29 11.29 -14.24
N SER A 157 -6.62 11.34 -14.04
CA SER A 157 -7.49 10.18 -14.20
C SER A 157 -7.46 9.64 -15.63
N LYS A 158 -7.46 10.53 -16.63
CA LYS A 158 -7.34 10.17 -18.05
C LYS A 158 -5.99 9.52 -18.37
N ILE A 159 -4.89 10.03 -17.83
CA ILE A 159 -3.55 9.44 -17.99
C ILE A 159 -3.51 8.05 -17.35
N VAL A 160 -4.09 7.86 -16.16
CA VAL A 160 -4.18 6.54 -15.50
C VAL A 160 -4.92 5.54 -16.40
N LEU A 161 -6.07 5.93 -16.96
CA LEU A 161 -6.81 5.08 -17.91
C LEU A 161 -5.99 4.75 -19.17
N GLN A 162 -5.23 5.70 -19.70
CA GLN A 162 -4.35 5.44 -20.85
C GLN A 162 -3.21 4.48 -20.49
N ILE A 163 -2.65 4.58 -19.28
CA ILE A 163 -1.63 3.66 -18.78
C ILE A 163 -2.22 2.25 -18.66
N ASP A 164 -3.40 2.12 -18.07
CA ASP A 164 -4.05 0.82 -17.91
C ASP A 164 -4.41 0.20 -19.28
N ASN A 165 -4.91 1.01 -20.21
CA ASN A 165 -5.17 0.56 -21.58
C ASN A 165 -3.88 0.11 -22.29
N ALA A 166 -2.79 0.87 -22.17
CA ALA A 166 -1.50 0.51 -22.74
C ALA A 166 -0.91 -0.77 -22.12
N ARG A 167 -1.10 -0.99 -20.82
CA ARG A 167 -0.71 -2.22 -20.12
C ARG A 167 -1.50 -3.42 -20.62
N LEU A 168 -2.82 -3.30 -20.70
CA LEU A 168 -3.69 -4.36 -21.23
C LEU A 168 -3.31 -4.70 -22.68
N ALA A 169 -3.06 -3.69 -23.52
CA ALA A 169 -2.62 -3.92 -24.89
C ALA A 169 -1.24 -4.61 -24.95
N ALA A 170 -0.31 -4.26 -24.06
CA ALA A 170 0.99 -4.91 -23.97
C ALA A 170 0.88 -6.38 -23.54
N ASP A 171 0.02 -6.68 -22.55
CA ASP A 171 -0.23 -8.05 -22.10
C ASP A 171 -0.93 -8.89 -23.18
N ASP A 172 -1.86 -8.29 -23.93
CA ASP A 172 -2.49 -8.91 -25.10
C ASP A 172 -1.45 -9.26 -26.18
N PHE A 173 -0.56 -8.33 -26.52
CA PHE A 173 0.50 -8.59 -27.49
C PHE A 173 1.51 -9.62 -27.00
N ARG A 174 1.83 -9.60 -25.71
CA ARG A 174 2.70 -10.61 -25.10
C ARG A 174 2.08 -12.00 -25.22
N THR A 175 0.81 -12.15 -24.86
CA THR A 175 0.10 -13.43 -24.95
C THR A 175 0.05 -13.92 -26.40
N LYS A 176 -0.28 -13.03 -27.34
CA LYS A 176 -0.28 -13.34 -28.78
C LYS A 176 1.10 -13.76 -29.29
N PHE A 177 2.16 -13.09 -28.83
CA PHE A 177 3.53 -13.46 -29.18
C PHE A 177 3.91 -14.83 -28.63
N GLU A 178 3.57 -15.13 -27.38
CA GLU A 178 3.82 -16.44 -26.75
C GLU A 178 3.08 -17.56 -27.52
N THR A 179 1.81 -17.34 -27.90
CA THR A 179 1.05 -18.32 -28.70
C THR A 179 1.63 -18.52 -30.10
N GLU A 180 2.01 -17.42 -30.78
CA GLU A 180 2.57 -17.50 -32.13
C GLU A 180 3.97 -18.13 -32.11
N GLN A 181 4.77 -17.85 -31.09
CA GLN A 181 6.06 -18.48 -30.88
C GLN A 181 5.91 -19.99 -30.67
N ALA A 182 4.94 -20.42 -29.85
CA ALA A 182 4.65 -21.84 -29.64
C ALA A 182 4.24 -22.55 -30.93
N LEU A 183 3.35 -21.92 -31.72
CA LEU A 183 2.95 -22.42 -33.04
C LEU A 183 4.15 -22.51 -33.99
N ARG A 184 4.99 -21.48 -34.04
CA ARG A 184 6.21 -21.46 -34.85
C ARG A 184 7.14 -22.62 -34.51
N LEU A 185 7.39 -22.86 -33.22
CA LEU A 185 8.24 -23.97 -32.76
C LEU A 185 7.64 -25.33 -33.11
N SER A 186 6.31 -25.49 -33.01
CA SER A 186 5.63 -26.71 -33.46
C SER A 186 5.82 -26.95 -34.95
N VAL A 187 5.60 -25.93 -35.78
CA VAL A 187 5.78 -26.02 -37.23
C VAL A 187 7.25 -26.29 -37.59
N GLU A 188 8.21 -25.68 -36.88
CA GLU A 188 9.63 -25.98 -37.07
C GLU A 188 9.97 -27.44 -36.72
N ALA A 189 9.36 -27.99 -35.66
CA ALA A 189 9.51 -29.41 -35.32
C ALA A 189 8.95 -30.31 -36.43
N ASP A 190 7.76 -29.98 -36.96
CA ASP A 190 7.14 -30.72 -38.06
C ASP A 190 7.99 -30.66 -39.34
N ILE A 191 8.52 -29.48 -39.71
CA ILE A 191 9.43 -29.32 -40.86
C ILE A 191 10.69 -30.17 -40.69
N ASN A 192 11.27 -30.18 -39.48
CA ASN A 192 12.44 -31.02 -39.20
C ASN A 192 12.10 -32.51 -39.24
N GLY A 193 10.89 -32.91 -38.83
CA GLY A 193 10.38 -34.27 -38.99
C GLY A 193 10.23 -34.66 -40.46
N LEU A 194 9.60 -33.80 -41.26
CA LEU A 194 9.42 -34.01 -42.71
C LEU A 194 10.76 -34.09 -43.45
N ARG A 195 11.76 -33.31 -43.04
CA ARG A 195 13.12 -33.42 -43.59
C ARG A 195 13.75 -34.79 -43.32
N ARG A 196 13.60 -35.32 -42.10
CA ARG A 196 14.06 -36.68 -41.77
C ARG A 196 13.38 -37.75 -42.62
N VAL A 197 12.05 -37.66 -42.76
CA VAL A 197 11.29 -38.59 -43.61
C VAL A 197 11.74 -38.50 -45.08
N LEU A 198 12.02 -37.29 -45.58
CA LEU A 198 12.58 -37.11 -46.92
C LEU A 198 13.95 -37.78 -47.06
N ASP A 199 14.84 -37.61 -46.08
CA ASP A 199 16.16 -38.26 -46.08
C ASP A 199 16.02 -39.80 -46.06
N GLU A 200 15.13 -40.34 -45.23
CA GLU A 200 14.82 -41.78 -45.16
C GLU A 200 14.27 -42.32 -46.50
N LEU A 201 13.32 -41.62 -47.11
CA LEU A 201 12.78 -41.98 -48.43
C LEU A 201 13.84 -41.88 -49.53
N THR A 202 14.76 -40.91 -49.43
CA THR A 202 15.88 -40.78 -50.38
C THR A 202 16.82 -41.97 -50.27
N LEU A 203 17.17 -42.39 -49.05
CA LEU A 203 17.97 -43.60 -48.82
C LEU A 203 17.26 -44.87 -49.33
N ALA A 204 15.98 -45.04 -49.03
CA ALA A 204 15.19 -46.18 -49.51
C ALA A 204 15.10 -46.21 -51.04
N ARG A 205 14.95 -45.04 -51.68
CA ARG A 205 15.00 -44.94 -53.14
C ARG A 205 16.35 -45.39 -53.69
N THR A 206 17.47 -44.93 -53.12
CA THR A 206 18.80 -45.33 -53.58
C THR A 206 19.06 -46.83 -53.40
N ASP A 207 18.56 -47.42 -52.31
CA ASP A 207 18.66 -48.86 -52.07
C ASP A 207 17.86 -49.66 -53.11
N LEU A 208 16.63 -49.24 -53.41
CA LEU A 208 15.82 -49.85 -54.48
C LEU A 208 16.45 -49.66 -55.87
N GLU A 209 17.06 -48.51 -56.15
CA GLU A 209 17.79 -48.27 -57.39
C GLU A 209 18.99 -49.22 -57.53
N LEU A 210 19.74 -49.45 -56.45
CA LEU A 210 20.83 -50.43 -56.39
C LEU A 210 20.33 -51.86 -56.63
N GLN A 211 19.22 -52.26 -55.99
CA GLN A 211 18.61 -53.58 -56.21
C GLN A 211 18.15 -53.76 -57.66
N ILE A 212 17.54 -52.74 -58.27
CA ILE A 212 17.12 -52.77 -59.67
C ILE A 212 18.34 -52.93 -60.59
N GLU A 213 19.42 -52.21 -60.33
CA GLU A 213 20.63 -52.31 -61.17
C GLU A 213 21.30 -53.68 -61.01
N GLY A 214 21.40 -54.20 -59.78
CA GLY A 214 21.90 -55.57 -59.54
C GLY A 214 21.08 -56.63 -60.28
N LEU A 215 19.75 -56.55 -60.23
CA LEU A 215 18.87 -57.47 -60.96
C LEU A 215 19.02 -57.35 -62.49
N LYS A 216 19.29 -56.14 -63.02
CA LYS A 216 19.59 -55.98 -64.46
C LYS A 216 20.93 -56.60 -64.84
N GLU A 217 21.95 -56.43 -64.00
CA GLU A 217 23.27 -57.06 -64.20
C GLU A 217 23.15 -58.59 -64.18
N GLU A 218 22.41 -59.16 -63.22
CA GLU A 218 22.12 -60.59 -63.17
C GLU A 218 21.38 -61.08 -64.42
N LEU A 219 20.36 -60.35 -64.88
CA LEU A 219 19.62 -60.67 -66.09
C LEU A 219 20.52 -60.62 -67.33
N ALA A 220 21.39 -59.60 -67.44
CA ALA A 220 22.36 -59.49 -68.52
C ALA A 220 23.38 -60.64 -68.49
N TYR A 221 23.86 -61.01 -67.29
CA TYR A 221 24.75 -62.14 -67.09
C TYR A 221 24.10 -63.47 -67.52
N LEU A 222 22.88 -63.73 -67.07
CA LEU A 222 22.10 -64.92 -67.45
C LEU A 222 21.85 -64.99 -68.95
N LYS A 223 21.50 -63.87 -69.60
CA LYS A 223 21.32 -63.82 -71.05
C LYS A 223 22.61 -64.13 -71.81
N LYS A 224 23.73 -63.54 -71.38
CA LYS A 224 25.04 -63.79 -71.99
C LYS A 224 25.45 -65.24 -71.82
N ASN A 225 25.30 -65.80 -70.61
CA ASN A 225 25.58 -67.21 -70.34
C ASN A 225 24.73 -68.13 -71.21
N HIS A 226 23.43 -67.87 -71.32
CA HIS A 226 22.55 -68.64 -72.20
C HIS A 226 22.95 -68.53 -73.68
N GLU A 227 23.37 -67.34 -74.13
CA GLU A 227 23.81 -67.14 -75.51
C GLU A 227 25.15 -67.86 -75.80
N GLU A 228 26.05 -67.92 -74.81
CA GLU A 228 27.28 -68.71 -74.86
C GLU A 228 26.98 -70.22 -74.88
N GLU A 229 26.12 -70.71 -73.99
CA GLU A 229 25.66 -72.11 -73.99
C GLU A 229 24.99 -72.48 -75.32
N MET A 230 24.12 -71.62 -75.87
CA MET A 230 23.51 -71.84 -77.18
C MET A 230 24.52 -71.84 -78.32
N LYS A 231 25.58 -71.01 -78.25
CA LYS A 231 26.69 -71.06 -79.21
C LYS A 231 27.49 -72.35 -79.05
N GLU A 232 27.75 -72.80 -77.84
CA GLU A 232 28.40 -74.09 -77.57
C GLU A 232 27.57 -75.26 -78.08
N PHE A 233 26.25 -75.30 -77.81
CA PHE A 233 25.36 -76.32 -78.36
C PHE A 233 25.28 -76.23 -79.88
N SER A 234 25.22 -75.04 -80.47
CA SER A 234 25.27 -74.84 -81.93
C SER A 234 26.60 -75.35 -82.52
N ASN A 235 27.73 -75.11 -81.84
CA ASN A 235 29.04 -75.64 -82.22
C ASN A 235 29.12 -77.17 -82.06
N GLN A 236 28.48 -77.73 -81.02
CA GLN A 236 28.34 -79.18 -80.83
C GLN A 236 27.46 -79.81 -81.91
N LEU A 237 26.38 -79.14 -82.35
CA LEU A 237 25.53 -79.57 -83.46
C LEU A 237 26.21 -79.39 -84.84
N ALA A 238 27.08 -78.39 -85.02
CA ALA A 238 27.92 -78.21 -86.21
C ALA A 238 29.06 -79.25 -86.29
N GLY A 239 29.32 -79.96 -85.19
CA GLY A 239 30.27 -81.06 -85.07
C GLY A 239 29.63 -82.45 -85.11
N GLN A 240 28.48 -82.64 -85.76
CA GLN A 240 27.92 -83.98 -85.95
C GLN A 240 28.68 -84.73 -87.06
N VAL A 241 29.92 -85.14 -86.75
CA VAL A 241 30.66 -86.17 -87.47
C VAL A 241 30.33 -87.50 -86.80
N ASN A 242 29.66 -88.37 -87.54
CA ASN A 242 29.50 -89.78 -87.19
C ASN A 242 30.89 -90.42 -87.17
N VAL A 243 31.47 -90.58 -85.97
CA VAL A 243 32.72 -91.31 -85.76
C VAL A 243 32.37 -92.58 -84.99
N GLU A 244 32.14 -93.65 -85.74
CA GLU A 244 32.35 -95.00 -85.24
C GLU A 244 33.85 -95.16 -84.97
N MET A 245 34.25 -95.26 -83.70
CA MET A 245 35.59 -95.70 -83.38
C MET A 245 35.59 -96.71 -82.23
N ASP A 246 36.08 -97.87 -82.65
CA ASP A 246 36.38 -99.14 -82.00
C ASP A 246 36.78 -99.08 -80.51
N ALA A 247 36.17 -99.98 -79.74
CA ALA A 247 36.32 -100.10 -78.30
C ALA A 247 37.60 -100.89 -77.95
N ALA A 248 38.60 -100.21 -77.41
CA ALA A 248 39.72 -100.82 -76.69
C ALA A 248 39.32 -101.09 -75.21
N PRO A 249 39.89 -102.11 -74.56
CA PRO A 249 39.27 -102.81 -73.44
C PRO A 249 39.05 -101.90 -72.22
N GLY A 250 37.79 -101.89 -71.76
CA GLY A 250 37.27 -100.94 -70.79
C GLY A 250 38.04 -100.92 -69.47
N VAL A 251 38.52 -99.72 -69.12
CA VAL A 251 38.45 -99.30 -67.71
C VAL A 251 37.00 -99.45 -67.30
N ASP A 252 36.75 -100.07 -66.15
CA ASP A 252 35.41 -100.31 -65.62
C ASP A 252 34.68 -98.98 -65.39
N LEU A 253 34.08 -98.43 -66.45
CA LEU A 253 33.36 -97.15 -66.47
C LEU A 253 32.23 -97.19 -65.45
N THR A 254 31.67 -98.37 -65.21
CA THR A 254 30.68 -98.63 -64.17
C THR A 254 31.23 -98.24 -62.79
N ARG A 255 32.48 -98.56 -62.49
CA ARG A 255 33.14 -98.20 -61.23
C ARG A 255 33.41 -96.70 -61.12
N VAL A 256 33.94 -96.08 -62.17
CA VAL A 256 34.25 -94.63 -62.17
C VAL A 256 32.96 -93.78 -62.15
N LEU A 257 31.92 -94.20 -62.87
CA LEU A 257 30.60 -93.55 -62.82
C LEU A 257 29.94 -93.74 -61.47
N ALA A 258 30.07 -94.91 -60.83
CA ALA A 258 29.58 -95.13 -59.46
C ALA A 258 30.32 -94.25 -58.44
N GLU A 259 31.64 -94.16 -58.54
CA GLU A 259 32.49 -93.34 -57.66
C GLU A 259 32.20 -91.84 -57.83
N MET A 260 31.99 -91.36 -59.07
CA MET A 260 31.51 -90.00 -59.35
C MET A 260 30.11 -89.76 -58.77
N ARG A 261 29.20 -90.71 -58.90
CA ARG A 261 27.83 -90.60 -58.37
C ARG A 261 27.85 -90.50 -56.85
N GLU A 262 28.67 -91.31 -56.19
CA GLU A 262 28.86 -91.29 -54.73
C GLU A 262 29.49 -89.97 -54.26
N GLN A 263 30.46 -89.41 -55.00
CA GLN A 263 31.02 -88.07 -54.72
C GLN A 263 29.96 -86.97 -54.85
N TYR A 264 29.15 -86.99 -55.91
CA TYR A 264 28.06 -86.01 -56.08
C TYR A 264 26.97 -86.16 -55.02
N GLU A 265 26.61 -87.38 -54.66
CA GLU A 265 25.63 -87.67 -53.62
C GLU A 265 26.16 -87.21 -52.25
N ALA A 266 27.45 -87.42 -51.96
CA ALA A 266 28.09 -86.91 -50.75
C ALA A 266 28.15 -85.37 -50.71
N ILE A 267 28.43 -84.71 -51.84
CA ILE A 267 28.44 -83.24 -51.93
C ILE A 267 27.02 -82.67 -51.80
N ALA A 268 26.03 -83.26 -52.46
CA ALA A 268 24.63 -82.85 -52.37
C ALA A 268 24.10 -83.02 -50.95
N GLU A 269 24.42 -84.14 -50.31
CA GLU A 269 24.04 -84.44 -48.93
C GLU A 269 24.75 -83.51 -47.93
N LYS A 270 26.03 -83.19 -48.15
CA LYS A 270 26.75 -82.19 -47.36
C LYS A 270 26.13 -80.80 -47.52
N ASN A 271 25.83 -80.37 -48.75
CA ASN A 271 25.22 -79.08 -49.04
C ASN A 271 23.81 -78.98 -48.40
N ARG A 272 23.02 -80.06 -48.44
CA ARG A 272 21.74 -80.14 -47.74
C ARG A 272 21.89 -79.95 -46.23
N ARG A 273 22.85 -80.63 -45.60
CA ARG A 273 23.11 -80.46 -44.15
C ARG A 273 23.63 -79.08 -43.80
N ASP A 274 24.51 -78.51 -44.61
CA ASP A 274 25.07 -77.18 -44.39
C ASP A 274 23.97 -76.11 -44.52
N ALA A 275 23.06 -76.26 -45.49
CA ALA A 275 21.88 -75.41 -45.63
C ALA A 275 20.92 -75.54 -44.44
N GLU A 276 20.60 -76.77 -44.03
CA GLU A 276 19.77 -77.03 -42.83
C GLU A 276 20.40 -76.40 -41.58
N ALA A 277 21.69 -76.62 -41.34
CA ALA A 277 22.41 -76.04 -40.21
C ALA A 277 22.41 -74.50 -40.24
N TRP A 278 22.60 -73.91 -41.43
CA TRP A 278 22.53 -72.46 -41.60
C TRP A 278 21.12 -71.91 -41.30
N PHE A 279 20.07 -72.56 -41.80
CA PHE A 279 18.68 -72.19 -41.49
C PHE A 279 18.37 -72.32 -40.01
N PHE A 280 18.81 -73.41 -39.36
CA PHE A 280 18.63 -73.57 -37.92
C PHE A 280 19.35 -72.47 -37.14
N SER A 281 20.61 -72.17 -37.47
CA SER A 281 21.37 -71.10 -36.82
C SER A 281 20.70 -69.73 -36.97
N LYS A 282 20.21 -69.40 -38.17
CA LYS A 282 19.56 -68.11 -38.42
C LYS A 282 18.19 -68.02 -37.74
N THR A 283 17.44 -69.12 -37.71
CA THR A 283 16.16 -69.20 -36.99
C THR A 283 16.36 -69.07 -35.49
N GLU A 284 17.40 -69.69 -34.92
CA GLU A 284 17.72 -69.59 -33.50
C GLU A 284 18.14 -68.17 -33.12
N GLU A 285 18.95 -67.50 -33.94
CA GLU A 285 19.33 -66.10 -33.75
C GLU A 285 18.11 -65.17 -33.80
N LEU A 286 17.26 -65.31 -34.81
CA LEU A 286 16.03 -64.55 -34.93
C LEU A 286 15.10 -64.78 -33.73
N ASN A 287 14.98 -66.02 -33.26
CA ASN A 287 14.15 -66.33 -32.10
C ASN A 287 14.71 -65.71 -30.80
N LYS A 288 16.04 -65.66 -30.63
CA LYS A 288 16.69 -64.95 -29.51
C LYS A 288 16.42 -63.44 -29.58
N GLU A 289 16.51 -62.85 -30.76
CA GLU A 289 16.25 -61.42 -30.97
C GLU A 289 14.77 -61.08 -30.70
N VAL A 290 13.84 -61.90 -31.19
CA VAL A 290 12.40 -61.74 -30.93
C VAL A 290 12.09 -61.88 -29.44
N ALA A 291 12.71 -62.84 -28.74
CA ALA A 291 12.53 -63.00 -27.30
C ALA A 291 13.05 -61.78 -26.52
N SER A 292 14.25 -61.30 -26.84
CA SER A 292 14.84 -60.10 -26.24
C SER A 292 14.00 -58.85 -26.49
N ASN A 293 13.57 -58.64 -27.74
CA ASN A 293 12.73 -57.50 -28.09
C ASN A 293 11.35 -57.57 -27.41
N THR A 294 10.78 -58.78 -27.30
CA THR A 294 9.52 -58.98 -26.55
C THR A 294 9.70 -58.63 -25.08
N GLU A 295 10.80 -59.03 -24.45
CA GLU A 295 11.11 -58.68 -23.07
C GLU A 295 11.27 -57.17 -22.88
N MET A 296 12.03 -56.49 -23.76
CA MET A 296 12.15 -55.02 -23.75
C MET A 296 10.82 -54.30 -23.92
N ILE A 297 9.94 -54.80 -24.79
CA ILE A 297 8.60 -54.25 -24.96
C ILE A 297 7.77 -54.43 -23.68
N GLN A 298 7.84 -55.60 -23.03
CA GLN A 298 7.12 -55.82 -21.77
C GLN A 298 7.64 -54.92 -20.65
N THR A 299 8.96 -54.77 -20.50
CA THR A 299 9.55 -53.89 -19.47
C THR A 299 9.18 -52.43 -19.70
N SER A 300 9.30 -51.93 -20.94
CA SER A 300 8.87 -50.58 -21.30
C SER A 300 7.38 -50.37 -21.04
N LYS A 301 6.54 -51.36 -21.37
CA LYS A 301 5.10 -51.31 -21.07
C LYS A 301 4.84 -51.21 -19.56
N THR A 302 5.54 -51.99 -18.74
CA THR A 302 5.41 -51.91 -17.27
C THR A 302 5.84 -50.55 -16.74
N GLU A 303 6.97 -50.00 -17.22
CA GLU A 303 7.47 -48.69 -16.82
C GLU A 303 6.47 -47.57 -17.19
N ILE A 304 5.90 -47.61 -18.39
CA ILE A 304 4.84 -46.67 -18.80
C ILE A 304 3.63 -46.78 -17.88
N THR A 305 3.22 -48.00 -17.48
CA THR A 305 2.08 -48.15 -16.56
C THR A 305 2.39 -47.62 -15.16
N ASP A 306 3.60 -47.80 -14.66
CA ASP A 306 4.01 -47.29 -13.35
C ASP A 306 4.14 -45.77 -13.36
N LEU A 307 4.74 -45.19 -14.41
CA LEU A 307 4.76 -43.73 -14.60
C LEU A 307 3.35 -43.13 -14.71
N ARG A 308 2.41 -43.82 -15.37
CA ARG A 308 1.00 -43.38 -15.38
C ARG A 308 0.37 -43.40 -13.99
N ARG A 309 0.65 -44.44 -13.19
CA ARG A 309 0.17 -44.52 -11.80
C ARG A 309 0.76 -43.42 -10.92
N THR A 310 2.06 -43.12 -11.06
CA THR A 310 2.70 -42.04 -10.30
C THR A 310 2.16 -40.68 -10.69
N VAL A 311 1.95 -40.41 -11.98
CA VAL A 311 1.32 -39.16 -12.45
C VAL A 311 -0.09 -39.00 -11.87
N GLN A 312 -0.93 -40.04 -11.95
CA GLN A 312 -2.27 -40.00 -11.35
C GLN A 312 -2.22 -39.78 -9.83
N GLY A 313 -1.28 -40.41 -9.12
CA GLY A 313 -1.08 -40.19 -7.69
C GLY A 313 -0.69 -38.74 -7.37
N LEU A 314 0.22 -38.16 -8.14
CA LEU A 314 0.64 -36.76 -7.99
C LEU A 314 -0.48 -35.77 -8.34
N GLU A 315 -1.30 -36.07 -9.34
CA GLU A 315 -2.49 -35.27 -9.68
C GLU A 315 -3.51 -35.26 -8.54
N ILE A 316 -3.79 -36.43 -7.93
CA ILE A 316 -4.68 -36.53 -6.77
C ILE A 316 -4.11 -35.76 -5.57
N GLU A 317 -2.81 -35.90 -5.30
CA GLU A 317 -2.15 -35.15 -4.23
C GLU A 317 -2.27 -33.64 -4.48
N LEU A 318 -2.00 -33.18 -5.70
CA LEU A 318 -2.16 -31.78 -6.08
C LEU A 318 -3.59 -31.27 -5.86
N GLN A 319 -4.61 -32.03 -6.28
CA GLN A 319 -6.02 -31.67 -6.05
C GLN A 319 -6.37 -31.63 -4.56
N SER A 320 -5.83 -32.55 -3.76
CA SER A 320 -6.03 -32.56 -2.31
C SER A 320 -5.40 -31.34 -1.64
N GLN A 321 -4.18 -30.95 -2.06
CA GLN A 321 -3.47 -29.78 -1.54
C GLN A 321 -4.18 -28.47 -1.94
N LEU A 322 -4.69 -28.38 -3.17
CA LEU A 322 -5.51 -27.24 -3.59
C LEU A 322 -6.80 -27.13 -2.77
N SER A 323 -7.46 -28.26 -2.50
CA SER A 323 -8.66 -28.29 -1.66
C SER A 323 -8.35 -27.87 -0.21
N MET A 324 -7.23 -28.36 0.35
CA MET A 324 -6.75 -27.97 1.68
C MET A 324 -6.43 -26.47 1.75
N LYS A 325 -5.72 -25.95 0.74
CA LYS A 325 -5.40 -24.52 0.63
C LYS A 325 -6.69 -23.68 0.62
N ALA A 326 -7.66 -24.03 -0.22
CA ALA A 326 -8.93 -23.30 -0.31
C ALA A 326 -9.70 -23.33 1.03
N GLY A 327 -9.69 -24.47 1.75
CA GLY A 327 -10.28 -24.58 3.08
C GLY A 327 -9.60 -23.67 4.12
N LEU A 328 -8.26 -23.58 4.08
CA LEU A 328 -7.49 -22.71 4.97
C LEU A 328 -7.71 -21.23 4.65
N GLU A 329 -7.73 -20.85 3.37
CA GLU A 329 -8.03 -19.47 2.94
C GLU A 329 -9.45 -19.05 3.36
N SER A 330 -10.43 -19.95 3.22
CA SER A 330 -11.79 -19.70 3.69
C SER A 330 -11.87 -19.54 5.21
N SER A 331 -11.17 -20.39 5.96
CA SER A 331 -11.13 -20.31 7.42
C SER A 331 -10.45 -19.01 7.90
N LEU A 332 -9.38 -18.60 7.22
CA LEU A 332 -8.71 -17.33 7.48
C LEU A 332 -9.67 -16.16 7.24
N ALA A 333 -10.31 -16.10 6.08
CA ALA A 333 -11.26 -15.04 5.75
C ALA A 333 -12.45 -14.98 6.75
N GLU A 334 -12.96 -16.13 7.19
CA GLU A 334 -14.01 -16.19 8.22
C GLU A 334 -13.52 -15.63 9.56
N THR A 335 -12.30 -15.98 9.98
CA THR A 335 -11.72 -15.47 11.23
C THR A 335 -11.47 -13.96 11.16
N GLU A 336 -10.93 -13.46 10.05
CA GLU A 336 -10.72 -12.03 9.82
C GLU A 336 -12.05 -11.26 9.85
N CYS A 337 -13.09 -11.78 9.19
CA CYS A 337 -14.43 -11.19 9.20
C CYS A 337 -15.02 -11.14 10.62
N ARG A 338 -14.86 -12.22 11.39
CA ARG A 338 -15.31 -12.29 12.79
C ARG A 338 -14.59 -11.25 13.65
N TYR A 339 -13.27 -11.13 13.54
CA TYR A 339 -12.50 -10.13 14.29
C TYR A 339 -12.82 -8.69 13.86
N ALA A 340 -13.01 -8.44 12.57
CA ALA A 340 -13.43 -7.14 12.06
C ALA A 340 -14.80 -6.74 12.63
N THR A 341 -15.74 -7.68 12.71
CA THR A 341 -17.07 -7.45 13.30
C THR A 341 -16.96 -7.15 14.80
N GLN A 342 -16.15 -7.91 15.54
CA GLN A 342 -15.89 -7.65 16.97
C GLN A 342 -15.25 -6.28 17.19
N LEU A 343 -14.27 -5.89 16.36
CA LEU A 343 -13.64 -4.58 16.43
C LEU A 343 -14.64 -3.46 16.16
N GLN A 344 -15.52 -3.64 15.17
CA GLN A 344 -16.58 -2.68 14.86
C GLN A 344 -17.57 -2.53 16.03
N GLN A 345 -17.93 -3.63 16.70
CA GLN A 345 -18.79 -3.59 17.89
C GLN A 345 -18.14 -2.82 19.04
N ILE A 346 -16.87 -3.09 19.34
CA ILE A 346 -16.10 -2.38 20.38
C ILE A 346 -15.98 -0.89 20.02
N GLN A 347 -15.66 -0.56 18.77
CA GLN A 347 -15.57 0.82 18.31
C GLN A 347 -16.92 1.56 18.43
N GLY A 348 -18.04 0.86 18.19
CA GLY A 348 -19.38 1.39 18.41
C GLY A 348 -19.67 1.69 19.88
N LEU A 349 -19.27 0.78 20.79
CA LEU A 349 -19.39 0.99 22.23
C LEU A 349 -18.52 2.16 22.72
N ILE A 350 -17.28 2.26 22.25
CA ILE A 350 -16.40 3.40 22.54
C ILE A 350 -17.05 4.70 22.07
N GLY A 351 -17.56 4.74 20.84
CA GLY A 351 -18.24 5.92 20.31
C GLY A 351 -19.46 6.33 21.15
N GLY A 352 -20.27 5.37 21.60
CA GLY A 352 -21.41 5.62 22.49
C GLY A 352 -21.00 6.18 23.86
N LEU A 353 -19.90 5.67 24.43
CA LEU A 353 -19.35 6.20 25.69
C LEU A 353 -18.74 7.60 25.52
N GLU A 354 -18.07 7.86 24.40
CA GLU A 354 -17.53 9.18 24.06
C GLU A 354 -18.66 10.22 23.92
N THR A 355 -19.77 9.85 23.27
CA THR A 355 -20.94 10.73 23.17
C THR A 355 -21.55 11.01 24.54
N GLN A 356 -21.75 9.98 25.38
CA GLN A 356 -22.28 10.16 26.74
C GLN A 356 -21.36 11.04 27.60
N LEU A 357 -20.03 10.87 27.51
CA LEU A 357 -19.08 11.72 28.20
C LEU A 357 -19.14 13.17 27.71
N SER A 358 -19.35 13.39 26.41
CA SER A 358 -19.49 14.74 25.85
C SER A 358 -20.79 15.42 26.31
N GLU A 359 -21.89 14.66 26.38
CA GLU A 359 -23.18 15.13 26.88
C GLU A 359 -23.08 15.53 28.36
N LEU A 360 -22.53 14.65 29.21
CA LEU A 360 -22.33 14.95 30.63
C LEU A 360 -21.43 16.17 30.87
N ARG A 361 -20.39 16.37 30.05
CA ARG A 361 -19.54 17.57 30.12
C ARG A 361 -20.33 18.83 29.78
N SER A 362 -21.12 18.79 28.70
CA SER A 362 -21.99 19.89 28.29
C SER A 362 -23.04 20.23 29.36
N GLU A 363 -23.68 19.20 29.94
CA GLU A 363 -24.63 19.37 31.04
C GLU A 363 -23.97 20.00 32.27
N MET A 364 -22.78 19.53 32.65
CA MET A 364 -22.02 20.08 33.77
C MET A 364 -21.61 21.54 33.51
N GLU A 365 -21.20 21.90 32.29
CA GLU A 365 -20.89 23.28 31.91
C GLU A 365 -22.13 24.16 31.99
N CYS A 366 -23.28 23.69 31.51
CA CYS A 366 -24.56 24.39 31.61
C CYS A 366 -24.94 24.64 33.09
N GLN A 367 -24.91 23.59 33.92
CA GLN A 367 -25.16 23.71 35.36
C GLN A 367 -24.19 24.70 36.02
N ASN A 368 -22.90 24.68 35.67
CA ASN A 368 -21.91 25.61 36.21
C ASN A 368 -22.26 27.07 35.89
N GLN A 369 -22.75 27.34 34.67
CA GLN A 369 -23.23 28.66 34.27
C GLN A 369 -24.47 29.07 35.06
N GLU A 370 -25.44 28.18 35.24
CA GLU A 370 -26.63 28.43 36.06
C GLU A 370 -26.27 28.73 37.53
N TYR A 371 -25.35 27.96 38.11
CA TYR A 371 -24.85 28.21 39.47
C TYR A 371 -24.16 29.58 39.60
N LYS A 372 -23.37 29.98 38.61
CA LYS A 372 -22.74 31.32 38.58
C LYS A 372 -23.78 32.44 38.53
N MET A 373 -24.78 32.32 37.66
CA MET A 373 -25.88 33.29 37.59
C MET A 373 -26.64 33.39 38.92
N LEU A 374 -26.92 32.25 39.55
CA LEU A 374 -27.61 32.23 40.85
C LEU A 374 -26.76 32.86 41.96
N LEU A 375 -25.44 32.64 41.93
CA LEU A 375 -24.51 33.28 42.87
C LEU A 375 -24.48 34.81 42.66
N ASP A 376 -24.47 35.28 41.42
CA ASP A 376 -24.53 36.72 41.10
C ASP A 376 -25.84 37.35 41.59
N ILE A 377 -26.98 36.67 41.40
CA ILE A 377 -28.27 37.13 41.95
C ILE A 377 -28.24 37.14 43.48
N LYS A 378 -27.72 36.08 44.12
CA LYS A 378 -27.59 36.00 45.59
C LYS A 378 -26.76 37.16 46.13
N THR A 379 -25.58 37.42 45.55
CA THR A 379 -24.69 38.49 45.99
C THR A 379 -25.34 39.86 45.81
N ARG A 380 -26.10 40.08 44.73
CA ARG A 380 -26.91 41.30 44.54
C ARG A 380 -28.00 41.45 45.60
N LEU A 381 -28.76 40.39 45.88
CA LEU A 381 -29.80 40.40 46.91
C LEU A 381 -29.20 40.63 48.31
N GLU A 382 -28.04 40.07 48.61
CA GLU A 382 -27.31 40.33 49.86
C GLU A 382 -26.90 41.81 49.99
N GLN A 383 -26.47 42.45 48.90
CA GLN A 383 -26.22 43.89 48.87
C GLN A 383 -27.50 44.70 49.10
N GLU A 384 -28.61 44.35 48.46
CA GLU A 384 -29.91 44.99 48.67
C GLU A 384 -30.39 44.83 50.13
N ILE A 385 -30.26 43.64 50.73
CA ILE A 385 -30.58 43.44 52.16
C ILE A 385 -29.67 44.28 53.05
N ALA A 386 -28.37 44.39 52.73
CA ALA A 386 -27.44 45.23 53.49
C ALA A 386 -27.81 46.72 53.41
N THR A 387 -28.22 47.21 52.25
CA THR A 387 -28.71 48.59 52.11
C THR A 387 -30.04 48.79 52.83
N TYR A 388 -30.98 47.84 52.76
CA TYR A 388 -32.23 47.89 53.53
C TYR A 388 -31.96 47.90 55.03
N ARG A 389 -31.03 47.08 55.54
CA ARG A 389 -30.62 47.10 56.96
C ARG A 389 -29.99 48.43 57.34
N SER A 390 -29.11 49.00 56.50
CA SER A 390 -28.50 50.31 56.74
C SER A 390 -29.52 51.46 56.73
N LEU A 391 -30.56 51.37 55.90
CA LEU A 391 -31.66 52.32 55.89
C LEU A 391 -32.53 52.21 57.14
N LEU A 392 -32.84 50.98 57.61
CA LEU A 392 -33.53 50.76 58.87
C LEU A 392 -32.70 51.26 60.06
N GLU A 393 -31.43 50.89 60.15
CA GLU A 393 -30.52 51.38 61.19
C GLU A 393 -30.27 52.90 61.09
N GLY A 394 -30.28 53.47 59.89
CA GLY A 394 -30.17 54.91 59.66
C GLY A 394 -31.47 55.67 59.98
N GLN A 395 -32.62 55.01 59.98
CA GLN A 395 -33.89 55.54 60.46
C GLN A 395 -33.98 55.38 61.98
N ASP A 396 -33.49 54.27 62.54
CA ASP A 396 -33.34 54.04 63.97
C ASP A 396 -32.21 54.86 64.60
N ALA A 397 -31.20 55.33 63.87
CA ALA A 397 -30.22 56.31 64.36
C ALA A 397 -30.79 57.74 64.33
N ARG A 398 -31.67 58.05 63.37
CA ARG A 398 -32.39 59.33 63.29
C ARG A 398 -33.59 59.39 64.24
N GLN A 399 -34.12 58.25 64.68
CA GLN A 399 -35.19 58.16 65.68
C GLN A 399 -34.66 57.74 67.08
N GLY A 400 -33.47 57.14 67.14
CA GLY A 400 -32.79 56.68 68.36
C GLY A 400 -31.64 57.58 68.85
N SER A 401 -31.22 58.61 68.09
CA SER A 401 -30.40 59.70 68.66
C SER A 401 -31.19 60.56 69.67
N TRP A 402 -32.53 60.46 69.66
CA TRP A 402 -33.39 61.03 70.71
C TRP A 402 -33.60 60.09 71.92
N MET A 403 -33.07 58.86 71.88
CA MET A 403 -33.17 57.86 72.95
C MET A 403 -31.91 56.97 73.07
N ALA A 404 -30.72 57.56 72.94
CA ALA A 404 -29.48 56.85 73.20
C ALA A 404 -29.15 56.86 74.71
N GLY A 405 -29.82 55.98 75.45
CA GLY A 405 -29.39 55.56 76.78
C GLY A 405 -29.10 54.06 76.78
N ILE A 406 -27.81 53.71 76.92
CA ILE A 406 -27.27 52.49 77.58
C ILE A 406 -27.69 51.14 76.93
N GLY A 407 -26.82 50.23 76.49
CA GLY A 407 -25.38 50.05 76.63
C GLY A 407 -25.01 48.62 76.21
N THR A 408 -23.71 48.44 75.92
CA THR A 408 -22.87 47.27 76.23
C THR A 408 -23.18 45.89 75.57
N ARG A 409 -22.08 45.32 75.02
CA ARG A 409 -21.60 43.90 74.96
C ARG A 409 -22.47 42.86 74.26
N GLU A 410 -21.98 41.82 73.59
CA GLU A 410 -20.69 41.31 73.11
C GLU A 410 -21.08 39.95 72.52
N ALA A 411 -20.63 39.57 71.31
CA ALA A 411 -20.81 38.20 70.83
C ALA A 411 -19.72 37.85 69.81
N SER A 412 -18.67 37.25 70.37
CA SER A 412 -17.79 36.28 69.74
C SER A 412 -18.57 35.22 68.96
N LEU A 413 -18.14 34.93 67.73
CA LEU A 413 -18.37 33.64 67.07
C LEU A 413 -17.19 33.36 66.12
N GLY A 414 -16.37 32.39 66.52
CA GLY A 414 -15.19 31.94 65.81
C GLY A 414 -15.52 31.25 64.49
N GLY A 415 -14.76 31.60 63.44
CA GLY A 415 -14.75 30.90 62.17
C GLY A 415 -13.90 29.63 62.27
N GLY A 416 -14.56 28.47 62.34
CA GLY A 416 -13.93 27.17 62.13
C GLY A 416 -13.71 26.94 60.64
N GLY A 417 -12.45 26.93 60.20
CA GLY A 417 -12.08 26.50 58.86
C GLY A 417 -12.36 25.01 58.67
N GLY A 418 -13.34 24.68 57.84
CA GLY A 418 -13.64 23.30 57.45
C GLY A 418 -12.53 22.72 56.56
N LYS A 419 -11.83 21.71 57.07
CA LYS A 419 -10.84 20.92 56.33
C LYS A 419 -11.57 19.96 55.39
N VAL A 420 -11.37 20.09 54.08
CA VAL A 420 -12.00 19.24 53.07
C VAL A 420 -11.15 17.98 52.87
N ARG A 421 -11.75 16.80 53.08
CA ARG A 421 -11.12 15.49 52.84
C ARG A 421 -11.71 14.88 51.58
N ILE A 422 -10.88 14.61 50.58
CA ILE A 422 -11.27 13.90 49.36
C ILE A 422 -10.72 12.48 49.44
N ASN A 423 -11.61 11.49 49.39
CA ASN A 423 -11.26 10.08 49.24
C ASN A 423 -11.41 9.72 47.76
N VAL A 424 -10.33 9.24 47.15
CA VAL A 424 -10.36 8.67 45.79
C VAL A 424 -10.23 7.16 45.94
N GLU A 425 -11.27 6.44 45.48
CA GLU A 425 -11.32 4.98 45.47
C GLU A 425 -11.29 4.49 44.02
N GLU A 426 -10.39 3.55 43.74
CA GLU A 426 -10.26 2.92 42.43
C GLU A 426 -10.80 1.49 42.51
N SER A 427 -11.83 1.20 41.73
CA SER A 427 -12.53 -0.09 41.71
C SER A 427 -12.44 -0.73 40.32
N VAL A 428 -12.05 -2.00 40.28
CA VAL A 428 -12.11 -2.85 39.07
C VAL A 428 -12.95 -4.08 39.43
N ASP A 429 -13.96 -4.39 38.62
CA ASP A 429 -14.92 -5.48 38.83
C ASP A 429 -15.58 -5.50 40.23
N GLY A 430 -15.95 -4.33 40.75
CA GLY A 430 -16.72 -4.21 41.99
C GLY A 430 -15.97 -4.52 43.28
N LYS A 431 -14.64 -4.69 43.23
CA LYS A 431 -13.77 -4.73 44.43
C LYS A 431 -12.81 -3.55 44.43
N VAL A 432 -12.76 -2.83 45.55
CA VAL A 432 -11.87 -1.67 45.75
C VAL A 432 -10.43 -2.17 45.87
N VAL A 433 -9.57 -1.78 44.93
CA VAL A 433 -8.17 -2.27 44.85
C VAL A 433 -7.19 -1.26 45.46
N SER A 434 -7.58 0.01 45.60
CA SER A 434 -6.73 1.06 46.20
C SER A 434 -7.56 2.19 46.80
N SER A 435 -7.20 2.63 48.02
CA SER A 435 -7.78 3.81 48.68
C SER A 435 -6.66 4.74 49.10
N ARG A 436 -6.65 5.97 48.57
CA ARG A 436 -5.67 7.01 48.94
C ARG A 436 -6.39 8.26 49.43
N LYS A 437 -6.09 8.66 50.66
CA LYS A 437 -6.63 9.88 51.30
C LYS A 437 -5.69 11.06 51.04
N ARG A 438 -6.22 12.18 50.57
CA ARG A 438 -5.52 13.47 50.54
C ARG A 438 -6.28 14.51 51.36
N GLU A 439 -5.57 15.16 52.27
CA GLU A 439 -6.03 16.37 52.95
C GLU A 439 -5.44 17.59 52.20
N ILE A 440 -6.26 18.60 51.91
CA ILE A 440 -5.81 19.93 51.47
C ILE A 440 -5.99 20.89 52.63
#